data_AF-A0A4D4MTV4-F1
#
_entry.id   AF-A0A4D4MTV4-F1
#
_cell.length_a   1.000
_cell.length_b   1.000
_cell.length_c   1.000
_cell.angle_alpha   90.00
_cell.angle_beta   90.00
_cell.angle_gamma   90.00
#
_symmetry.space_group_name_H-M   'P 1'
#
loop_
_entity.id
_entity.type
_entity.pdbx_description
1 polymer ?
#
loop_
_entity_poly.entity_id
_entity_poly.type
_entity_poly.pdbx_seq_one_letter_code
_entity_poly.pdbx_strand_id
1 'polypeptide(L)' 'MQYGGPATAYVTGTWAGRPVNATYDRSDGCQIARWNDLVPLLPDLRSPRS' A
#
# COMPACT_ATOMS: atom_id res chain seq x y z
N MET A 1 -8.45 9.55 -13.13
CA MET A 1 -7.62 8.36 -13.37
C MET A 1 -6.17 8.81 -13.29
N GLN A 2 -5.49 8.63 -12.16
CA GLN A 2 -4.10 9.06 -12.00
C GLN A 2 -3.17 8.02 -12.63
N TYR A 3 -2.72 8.30 -13.84
CA TYR A 3 -1.67 7.53 -14.51
C TYR A 3 -0.32 7.99 -13.95
N GLY A 4 0.29 7.16 -13.09
CA GLY A 4 1.59 7.50 -12.48
C GLY A 4 2.80 7.31 -13.41
N GLY A 5 2.57 7.00 -14.69
CA GLY A 5 3.59 6.58 -15.65
C GLY A 5 3.84 5.07 -15.62
N PRO A 6 4.59 4.51 -16.59
CA PRO A 6 4.98 3.09 -16.64
C PRO A 6 6.09 2.80 -15.63
N ALA A 7 5.84 3.07 -14.35
CA ALA A 7 6.79 2.90 -13.27
C ALA A 7 6.43 1.67 -12.44
N THR A 8 7.35 0.73 -12.35
CA THR A 8 7.25 -0.44 -11.47
C THR A 8 8.29 -0.30 -10.35
N ALA A 9 7.86 -0.50 -9.11
CA ALA A 9 8.73 -0.49 -7.94
C ALA A 9 8.91 -1.91 -7.39
N TYR A 10 10.15 -2.25 -7.04
CA TYR A 10 10.49 -3.51 -6.39
C TYR A 10 10.93 -3.22 -4.95
N VAL A 11 10.21 -3.80 -3.99
CA VAL A 11 10.52 -3.64 -2.56
C VAL A 11 11.05 -4.98 -2.05
N THR A 12 12.31 -4.98 -1.67
CA THR A 12 12.98 -6.12 -1.03
C THR A 12 13.54 -5.70 0.33
N GLY A 13 13.51 -6.61 1.31
CA GLY A 13 14.06 -6.35 2.63
C GLY A 13 13.45 -7.23 3.71
N THR A 14 13.47 -6.74 4.94
CA THR A 14 12.93 -7.45 6.10
C THR A 14 11.93 -6.57 6.83
N TRP A 15 10.69 -7.03 6.97
CA TRP A 15 9.61 -6.36 7.69
C TRP A 15 9.22 -7.20 8.91
N ALA A 16 9.24 -6.61 10.11
CA ALA A 16 8.91 -7.29 11.37
C ALA A 16 9.64 -8.65 11.53
N GLY A 17 10.91 -8.71 11.11
CA GLY A 17 11.72 -9.93 11.15
C GLY A 17 11.44 -10.95 10.05
N ARG A 18 10.54 -10.67 9.09
CA ARG A 18 10.21 -11.57 7.97
C ARG A 18 10.68 -10.97 6.64
N PRO A 19 11.28 -11.76 5.73
CA PRO A 19 11.67 -11.26 4.43
C PRO A 19 10.45 -10.83 3.63
N VAL A 20 10.57 -9.71 2.93
CA VAL A 20 9.57 -9.21 2.00
C VAL A 20 10.17 -9.07 0.61
N ASN A 21 9.38 -9.47 -0.38
CA ASN A 21 9.65 -9.26 -1.79
C ASN A 21 8.31 -8.96 -2.45
N ALA A 22 8.09 -7.70 -2.81
CA ALA A 22 6.84 -7.22 -3.36
C ALA A 22 7.10 -6.31 -4.56
N THR A 23 6.37 -6.56 -5.64
CA THR A 23 6.37 -5.72 -6.84
C THR A 23 5.12 -4.88 -6.85
N TYR A 24 5.28 -3.57 -7.02
CA TYR A 24 4.21 -2.60 -7.11
C TYR A 24 4.22 -1.97 -8.49
N ASP A 25 3.07 -1.99 -9.16
CA ASP A 25 2.93 -1.43 -10.49
C ASP A 25 2.10 -0.14 -10.43
N ARG A 26 2.69 0.99 -10.82
CA ARG A 26 2.05 2.32 -10.76
C ARG A 26 1.04 2.56 -11.88
N SER A 27 0.98 1.60 -12.80
CA SER A 27 -0.10 1.32 -13.75
C SER A 27 -1.47 1.23 -13.08
N ASP A 28 -1.53 0.65 -11.87
CA ASP A 28 -2.73 0.50 -11.04
C ASP A 28 -2.82 1.59 -9.94
N GLY A 29 -2.23 2.77 -10.21
CA GLY A 29 -2.25 3.92 -9.31
C GLY A 29 -3.66 4.38 -8.93
N CYS A 30 -4.69 3.96 -9.67
CA CYS A 30 -6.09 4.21 -9.34
C CYS A 30 -6.53 3.41 -8.09
N GLN A 31 -6.03 2.19 -7.89
CA GLN A 31 -6.35 1.40 -6.68
C GLN A 31 -5.57 1.89 -5.47
N ILE A 32 -4.35 2.41 -5.65
CA ILE A 32 -3.58 3.07 -4.56
C ILE A 32 -4.27 4.38 -4.15
N ALA A 33 -4.72 5.20 -5.10
CA ALA A 33 -5.50 6.39 -4.80
C ALA A 33 -6.80 6.03 -4.06
N ARG A 34 -7.52 4.99 -4.54
CA ARG A 34 -8.73 4.48 -3.88
C ARG A 34 -8.46 3.96 -2.47
N TRP A 35 -7.33 3.28 -2.24
CA TRP A 35 -6.91 2.84 -0.91
C TRP A 35 -6.59 4.02 0.00
N ASN A 36 -5.84 5.02 -0.50
CA ASN A 36 -5.53 6.25 0.24
C ASN A 36 -6.78 7.05 0.61
N ASP A 37 -7.82 7.06 -0.22
CA ASP A 37 -9.11 7.67 0.10
C ASP A 37 -9.89 6.90 1.17
N LEU A 38 -9.67 5.58 1.28
CA LEU A 38 -10.31 4.72 2.28
C LEU A 38 -9.58 4.72 3.62
N VAL A 39 -8.25 4.86 3.65
CA VAL A 39 -7.43 4.85 4.88
C VAL A 39 -7.94 5.80 5.97
N PRO A 40 -8.34 7.06 5.69
CA PRO A 40 -8.90 7.96 6.70
C PRO A 40 -10.25 7.51 7.29
N LEU A 41 -10.97 6.63 6.59
CA LEU A 41 -12.29 6.12 6.98
C LEU A 41 -12.21 4.78 7.73
N LEU A 42 -11.04 4.15 7.76
CA LEU A 42 -10.85 2.89 8.46
C LEU A 42 -10.75 3.17 9.97
N PRO A 43 -11.51 2.43 10.82
CA PRO A 43 -11.36 2.54 12.26
C PRO A 43 -9.93 2.13 12.67
N ASP A 44 -9.37 2.88 13.62
CA ASP A 44 -7.99 2.67 14.05
C ASP A 44 -7.82 1.25 14.62
N LEU A 45 -7.12 0.39 13.88
CA LEU A 45 -6.86 -1.00 14.28
C LEU A 45 -5.93 -1.10 15.50
N ARG A 46 -5.50 0.03 16.10
CA ARG A 46 -4.72 0.07 17.34
C ARG A 46 -5.53 0.04 18.63
N SER A 47 -6.85 -0.08 18.57
CA SER A 47 -7.65 -0.35 19.77
C SER A 47 -8.09 -1.81 19.83
N PRO A 48 -7.31 -2.74 20.41
CA PRO A 48 -7.96 -3.83 21.11
C PRO A 48 -8.79 -3.16 22.21
N ARG A 49 -10.12 -3.27 22.12
CA ARG A 49 -11.01 -2.91 23.23
C ARG A 49 -10.50 -3.60 24.49
N SER A 50 -10.11 -2.82 25.49
CA SER A 50 -10.05 -3.27 26.88
C SER A 50 -11.45 -3.38 27.46
#